data_AF-A0A5K1EE27-F1
#
_entry.id   AF-A0A5K1EE27-F1
#
_cell.length_a   1.000
_cell.length_b   1.000
_cell.length_c   1.000
_cell.angle_alpha   90.00
_cell.angle_beta   90.00
_cell.angle_gamma   90.00
#
_symmetry.space_group_name_H-M   'P 1'
#
loop_
_entity.id
_entity.type
_entity.pdbx_description
1 polymer ?
#
loop_
_entity_poly.entity_id
_entity_poly.type
_entity_poly.pdbx_seq_one_letter_code
_entity_poly.pdbx_strand_id
1 'polypeptide(L)' 'MAGERKVGVALDYSKSSKMALQWAVDNLMQKGDMLLLIHVKPSKGDEVRNVLWAQCGS' A
#
# COMPACT_ATOMS: atom_id res chain seq x y z
N MET A 1 -15.45 -8.68 24.47
CA MET A 1 -15.10 -7.38 23.87
C MET A 1 -14.54 -7.69 22.49
N ALA A 2 -15.22 -7.29 21.42
CA ALA A 2 -14.68 -7.45 20.07
C ALA A 2 -13.33 -6.72 20.02
N GLY A 3 -12.25 -7.44 19.72
CA GLY A 3 -10.90 -6.88 19.74
C GLY A 3 -10.79 -5.67 18.82
N GLU A 4 -9.98 -4.69 19.22
CA GLU A 4 -9.72 -3.48 18.42
C GLU A 4 -9.40 -3.86 16.96
N ARG A 5 -10.19 -3.35 16.03
CA ARG A 5 -10.05 -3.67 14.61
C ARG A 5 -8.76 -3.03 14.09
N LYS A 6 -7.95 -3.85 13.42
CA LYS A 6 -6.66 -3.44 12.84
C LYS A 6 -6.76 -3.40 11.32
N VAL A 7 -6.28 -2.32 10.72
CA VAL A 7 -6.21 -2.16 9.25
C VAL A 7 -4.75 -1.95 8.87
N GLY A 8 -4.23 -2.79 7.99
CA GLY A 8 -2.86 -2.69 7.48
C GLY A 8 -2.81 -2.02 6.11
N VAL A 9 -1.89 -1.08 5.92
CA VAL A 9 -1.60 -0.46 4.62
C VAL A 9 -0.12 -0.61 4.29
N ALA A 10 0.17 -1.27 3.16
CA ALA A 10 1.52 -1.45 2.65
C ALA A 10 2.02 -0.18 1.93
N LEU A 11 3.26 0.22 2.19
CA LEU A 11 3.89 1.43 1.67
C LEU A 11 5.27 1.13 1.07
N ASP A 12 5.44 1.44 -0.20
CA ASP A 12 6.69 1.36 -0.96
C ASP A 12 7.26 2.75 -1.35
N TYR A 13 6.81 3.81 -0.65
CA TYR A 13 7.10 5.23 -0.92
C TYR A 13 6.66 5.79 -2.28
N SER A 14 6.00 4.99 -3.11
CA SER A 14 5.44 5.46 -4.39
C SER A 14 4.31 6.48 -4.19
N LYS A 15 3.98 7.22 -5.26
CA LYS A 15 2.81 8.12 -5.26
C LYS A 15 1.52 7.32 -5.04
N SER A 16 1.40 6.16 -5.67
CA SER A 16 0.24 5.27 -5.56
C SER A 16 0.05 4.75 -4.13
N SER A 17 1.11 4.35 -3.43
CA SER A 17 0.98 3.85 -2.05
C SER A 17 0.52 4.94 -1.08
N LYS A 18 0.98 6.19 -1.27
CA LYS A 18 0.53 7.34 -0.48
C LYS A 18 -0.95 7.67 -0.73
N MET A 19 -1.41 7.57 -1.98
CA MET A 19 -2.83 7.74 -2.32
C MET A 19 -3.70 6.64 -1.71
N ALA A 20 -3.23 5.39 -1.73
CA ALA A 20 -3.93 4.27 -1.09
C ALA A 20 -4.08 4.46 0.43
N LEU A 21 -3.03 4.99 1.09
CA LEU A 21 -3.10 5.36 2.50
C LEU A 21 -4.17 6.43 2.76
N GLN A 22 -4.18 7.51 1.98
CA GLN A 22 -5.20 8.56 2.12
C GLN A 22 -6.60 7.99 1.95
N TRP A 23 -6.81 7.18 0.91
CA TRP A 23 -8.10 6.54 0.66
C TRP A 23 -8.53 5.64 1.84
N ALA A 24 -7.60 4.86 2.41
CA ALA A 24 -7.89 4.01 3.56
C ALA A 24 -8.30 4.83 4.79
N VAL A 25 -7.63 5.96 5.04
CA VAL A 25 -8.02 6.88 6.12
C VAL A 25 -9.42 7.45 5.88
N ASP A 26 -9.71 7.89 4.66
CA ASP A 26 -10.96 8.58 4.36
C ASP A 26 -12.18 7.65 4.29
N ASN A 27 -11.97 6.37 3.93
CA ASN A 27 -13.08 5.47 3.58
C ASN A 27 -13.14 4.19 4.41
N LEU A 28 -12.02 3.72 4.94
CA LEU A 28 -11.94 2.42 5.61
C LEU A 28 -11.83 2.54 7.14
N MET A 29 -11.36 3.68 7.64
CA MET A 29 -11.10 3.88 9.06
C MET A 29 -12.32 4.34 9.84
N GLN A 30 -12.51 3.73 11.00
CA GLN A 30 -13.51 4.12 11.99
C GLN A 30 -12.84 4.53 13.29
N LYS A 31 -13.55 5.30 14.12
CA LYS A 31 -13.03 5.72 15.43
C LYS A 31 -12.76 4.49 16.30
N GLY A 32 -11.54 4.40 16.82
CA GLY A 32 -11.10 3.26 17.65
C GLY A 32 -10.39 2.16 16.87
N ASP A 33 -10.33 2.26 15.54
CA ASP A 33 -9.48 1.38 14.75
C ASP A 33 -8.00 1.73 14.92
N MET A 34 -7.15 0.72 14.74
CA MET A 34 -5.69 0.86 14.69
C MET A 34 -5.20 0.72 13.24
N LEU A 35 -4.52 1.77 12.75
CA LEU A 35 -3.87 1.77 11.45
C LEU A 35 -2.42 1.29 11.57
N LEU A 36 -2.08 0.22 10.84
CA LEU A 36 -0.74 -0.35 10.77
C LEU A 36 -0.09 0.01 9.43
N LEU A 37 1.00 0.78 9.47
CA LEU A 37 1.78 1.09 8.27
C LEU A 37 2.88 0.06 8.08
N ILE A 38 2.85 -0.65 6.96
CA ILE A 38 3.82 -1.70 6.62
C ILE A 38 4.74 -1.15 5.55
N HIS A 39 5.96 -0.75 5.92
CA HIS A 39 6.94 -0.34 4.93
C HIS A 39 7.49 -1.57 4.19
N VAL A 40 7.17 -1.68 2.89
CA VAL A 40 7.65 -2.74 2.02
C VAL A 40 8.89 -2.24 1.28
N LYS A 41 10.05 -2.78 1.66
CA LYS A 41 11.31 -2.55 0.96
C LYS A 41 11.57 -3.72 0.00
N PRO A 42 11.54 -3.52 -1.32
CA PRO A 42 11.85 -4.59 -2.26
C PRO A 42 13.31 -5.04 -2.08
N SER A 43 13.55 -6.34 -2.14
CA SER A 43 14.88 -6.95 -1.98
C SER A 43 15.80 -6.73 -3.19
N LYS A 44 15.24 -6.28 -4.32
CA LYS A 44 15.96 -5.87 -5.52
C LYS A 44 15.55 -4.44 -5.85
N GLY A 45 16.55 -3.57 -6.04
CA GLY A 45 16.31 -2.18 -6.43
C GLY A 45 15.50 -2.14 -7.71
N ASP A 46 14.43 -1.36 -7.67
CA ASP A 46 13.45 -1.13 -8.73
C ASP A 46 12.83 -2.41 -9.32
N GLU A 47 11.55 -2.59 -9.03
CA GLU A 47 10.78 -3.61 -9.71
C GLU A 47 10.95 -3.46 -11.22
N VAL A 48 11.21 -4.62 -11.81
CA VAL A 48 11.19 -5.02 -13.20
C VAL A 48 9.77 -4.80 -13.79
N ARG A 49 9.11 -3.67 -13.52
CA ARG A 49 7.74 -3.38 -13.95
C ARG A 49 7.58 -3.33 -15.46
N ASN A 50 8.69 -3.22 -16.20
CA ASN A 50 8.66 -3.00 -17.63
C ASN A 50 9.27 -4.13 -18.49
N VAL A 51 9.80 -5.22 -17.93
CA VAL A 51 10.45 -6.23 -18.80
C VAL A 51 9.43 -7.05 -19.60
N LEU A 52 8.23 -7.27 -19.07
CA LEU A 52 7.15 -7.95 -19.80
C LEU A 52 6.49 -7.06 -20.88
N TRP A 53 6.56 -5.73 -20.75
CA TRP A 53 5.95 -4.76 -21.69
C TRP A 53 6.94 -4.11 -22.66
N ALA A 54 8.25 -4.37 -22.52
CA ALA A 54 9.29 -3.77 -23.35
C ALA A 54 9.33 -4.32 -24.79
N GLN A 55 8.84 -5.54 -25.03
CA GLN A 55 8.89 -6.16 -26.37
C GLN A 55 7.63 -5.93 -27.22
N CYS A 56 6.46 -5.69 -26.62
CA CYS A 56 5.27 -5.27 -27.35
C CYS A 56 4.17 -4.85 -26.37
N GLY A 57 3.63 -3.63 -26.51
CA GLY A 57 2.40 -3.25 -25.81
C GLY A 57 2.11 -1.76 -25.80
N SER A 58 1.32 -1.31 -26.78
CA SER A 58 0.42 -0.14 -26.69
C SER A 58 -1.02 -0.64 -26.58
#